data_AF-A0A0E3KI69-F1
#
_entry.id   AF-A0A0E3KI69-F1
#
_cell.length_a   1.000
_cell.length_b   1.000
_cell.length_c   1.000
_cell.angle_alpha   90.00
_cell.angle_beta   90.00
_cell.angle_gamma   90.00
#
_symmetry.space_group_name_H-M   'P 1'
#
loop_
_entity.id
_entity.type
_entity.pdbx_description
1 polymer ?
#
loop_
_entity_poly.entity_id
_entity_poly.type
_entity_poly.pdbx_seq_one_letter_code
_entity_poly.pdbx_strand_id
1 'polypeptide(L)' 'MASDFGVKAEQLQHDFCASAMASAYILKYNIILEGGDFWQGVGRYHSNTPARKAWYIGKVYQNSLRF' A
#
# COMPACT_ATOMS: atom_id res chain seq x y z
N MET A 1 3.44 3.45 -15.36
CA MET A 1 3.57 3.48 -13.88
C MET A 1 4.83 2.76 -13.41
N ALA A 2 4.96 1.42 -13.44
CA ALA A 2 6.20 0.77 -12.95
C ALA A 2 7.46 1.13 -13.79
N SER A 3 7.31 1.17 -15.12
CA SER A 3 8.35 1.60 -16.08
C SER A 3 8.91 2.99 -15.81
N ASP A 4 8.06 3.89 -15.30
CA ASP A 4 8.39 5.31 -15.09
C ASP A 4 9.33 5.48 -13.88
N PHE A 5 9.41 4.45 -13.02
CA PHE A 5 10.34 4.36 -11.89
C PHE A 5 11.56 3.48 -12.19
N GLY A 6 11.74 3.04 -13.44
CA GLY A 6 12.82 2.13 -13.82
C GLY A 6 12.66 0.70 -13.28
N VAL A 7 11.44 0.30 -12.89
CA VAL A 7 11.15 -1.03 -12.35
C VAL A 7 10.31 -1.83 -13.35
N LYS A 8 10.78 -3.04 -13.71
CA LYS A 8 10.05 -3.94 -14.59
C LYS A 8 8.96 -4.71 -13.84
N ALA A 9 7.89 -5.07 -14.53
CA ALA A 9 6.80 -5.84 -13.94
C ALA A 9 7.26 -7.21 -13.42
N GLU A 10 8.22 -7.84 -14.11
CA GLU A 10 8.80 -9.12 -13.73
C GLU A 10 9.58 -9.00 -12.41
N GLN A 11 10.27 -7.87 -12.18
CA GLN A 11 10.96 -7.63 -10.91
C GLN A 11 9.97 -7.52 -9.75
N LEU A 12 8.84 -6.85 -9.95
CA LEU A 12 7.80 -6.76 -8.91
C LEU A 12 7.14 -8.10 -8.57
N GLN A 13 7.09 -9.02 -9.53
CA GLN A 13 6.46 -10.33 -9.38
C GLN A 13 7.41 -11.39 -8.80
N HIS A 14 8.71 -11.29 -9.09
CA HIS A 14 9.67 -12.37 -8.80
C HIS A 14 10.80 -11.98 -7.85
N ASP A 15 11.00 -10.68 -7.57
CA ASP A 15 11.96 -10.20 -6.57
C ASP A 15 11.19 -9.61 -5.37
N PHE A 16 11.27 -10.34 -4.25
CA PHE A 16 10.60 -9.93 -3.01
C PHE A 16 11.08 -8.56 -2.50
N CYS A 17 12.38 -8.28 -2.59
CA CYS A 17 12.95 -7.02 -2.13
C CYS A 17 12.43 -5.86 -2.99
N ALA A 18 12.43 -6.02 -4.31
CA ALA A 18 11.87 -5.04 -5.22
C ALA A 18 10.37 -4.80 -4.95
N SER A 19 9.60 -5.87 -4.73
CA SER A 19 8.17 -5.80 -4.43
C SER A 19 7.89 -5.07 -3.11
N ALA A 20 8.65 -5.38 -2.06
CA ALA A 20 8.53 -4.74 -0.75
C ALA A 20 8.85 -3.23 -0.81
N MET A 21 9.94 -2.85 -1.49
CA MET A 21 10.33 -1.45 -1.66
C MET A 21 9.27 -0.66 -2.44
N ALA A 22 8.80 -1.20 -3.57
CA ALA A 22 7.75 -0.57 -4.38
C ALA A 22 6.45 -0.40 -3.58
N SER A 23 6.05 -1.44 -2.84
CA SER A 23 4.85 -1.41 -1.99
C SER A 23 4.96 -0.36 -0.88
N ALA A 24 6.12 -0.25 -0.23
CA ALA A 24 6.36 0.76 0.80
C ALA A 24 6.29 2.19 0.24
N TYR A 25 6.85 2.43 -0.95
CA TYR A 25 6.75 3.72 -1.63
C TYR A 25 5.29 4.08 -1.95
N ILE A 26 4.54 3.14 -2.54
CA ILE A 26 3.13 3.36 -2.87
C ILE A 26 2.28 3.60 -1.61
N LEU A 27 2.55 2.88 -0.52
CA LEU A 27 1.87 3.10 0.76
C LEU A 27 2.15 4.52 1.28
N LYS A 28 3.41 4.97 1.30
CA LYS A 28 3.77 6.33 1.69
C LYS A 28 3.05 7.38 0.86
N TYR A 29 3.00 7.19 -0.46
CA TYR A 29 2.27 8.09 -1.36
C TYR A 29 0.78 8.19 -0.99
N ASN A 30 0.12 7.07 -0.70
CA ASN A 30 -1.28 7.06 -0.29
C ASN A 30 -1.51 7.73 1.08
N ILE A 31 -0.58 7.59 2.02
CA ILE A 31 -0.64 8.30 3.31
C ILE A 31 -0.56 9.81 3.09
N ILE A 32 0.35 10.28 2.22
CA ILE A 32 0.47 11.71 1.89
C ILE A 32 -0.83 12.24 1.27
N LEU A 33 -1.45 11.47 0.36
CA LEU A 33 -2.71 11.86 -0.28
C LEU A 33 -3.91 11.90 0.67
N GLU A 34 -3.81 11.29 1.86
CA GLU A 34 -4.81 11.31 2.92
C GLU A 34 -4.47 12.33 4.02
N GLY A 35 -3.63 13.32 3.70
CA GLY A 35 -3.25 14.37 4.64
C GLY A 35 -2.32 13.89 5.76
N GLY A 36 -1.64 12.76 5.57
CA GLY A 36 -0.74 12.18 6.57
C GLY A 36 -1.42 11.21 7.54
N ASP A 37 -2.73 10.96 7.43
CA ASP A 37 -3.39 9.95 8.24
C ASP A 37 -2.93 8.55 7.78
N PHE A 38 -2.25 7.86 8.70
CA PHE A 38 -1.68 6.54 8.45
C PHE A 38 -2.75 5.51 8.07
N TRP A 39 -3.84 5.41 8.84
CA TRP A 39 -4.85 4.39 8.63
C TRP A 39 -5.68 4.67 7.39
N GLN A 40 -6.03 5.93 7.13
CA GLN A 40 -6.66 6.31 5.88
C GLN A 40 -5.74 6.00 4.68
N GLY A 41 -4.43 6.24 4.81
CA GLY A 41 -3.44 5.87 3.79
C GLY A 41 -3.36 4.36 3.53
N VAL A 42 -3.35 3.53 4.58
CA VAL A 42 -3.42 2.06 4.50
C VAL A 42 -4.69 1.62 3.76
N GLY A 43 -5.84 2.22 4.09
CA GLY A 43 -7.08 1.92 3.39
C GLY A 43 -7.03 2.31 1.91
N ARG A 44 -6.51 3.51 1.61
CA ARG A 44 -6.44 4.05 0.26
C ARG A 44 -5.52 3.24 -0.65
N TYR A 45 -4.41 2.72 -0.11
CA TYR A 45 -3.53 1.77 -0.80
C TYR A 45 -4.30 0.61 -1.43
N HIS A 46 -5.37 0.13 -0.76
CA HIS A 46 -6.24 -0.92 -1.28
C HIS A 46 -7.38 -0.37 -2.16
N SER A 47 -8.09 0.68 -1.73
CA SER A 47 -9.21 1.23 -2.49
C SER A 47 -9.61 2.65 -2.07
N ASN A 48 -10.00 3.49 -3.04
CA ASN A 48 -10.63 4.79 -2.78
C ASN A 48 -12.14 4.67 -2.45
N THR A 49 -12.76 3.50 -2.59
CA THR A 49 -14.18 3.32 -2.24
C THR A 49 -14.34 3.26 -0.71
N PRO A 50 -15.11 4.16 -0.07
CA PRO A 50 -15.13 4.29 1.38
C PRO A 50 -15.39 2.98 2.15
N ALA A 51 -16.36 2.17 1.70
CA ALA A 51 -16.67 0.90 2.34
C ALA A 51 -15.52 -0.13 2.25
N ARG A 52 -14.82 -0.21 1.10
CA ARG A 52 -13.69 -1.13 0.89
C ARG A 52 -12.45 -0.67 1.65
N LYS A 53 -12.24 0.64 1.72
CA LYS A 53 -11.20 1.30 2.51
C LYS A 53 -11.34 0.94 3.99
N ALA A 54 -12.52 1.17 4.57
CA ALA A 54 -12.81 0.87 5.97
C ALA A 54 -12.66 -0.62 6.30
N TRP A 55 -13.17 -1.50 5.44
CA TRP A 55 -13.00 -2.95 5.60
C TRP A 55 -11.53 -3.37 5.61
N TYR A 56 -10.72 -2.85 4.69
CA TYR A 56 -9.30 -3.20 4.58
C TYR A 56 -8.49 -2.71 5.78
N ILE A 57 -8.77 -1.50 6.27
CA ILE A 57 -8.17 -0.97 7.52
C ILE A 57 -8.41 -1.95 8.68
N GLY A 58 -9.65 -2.42 8.84
CA GLY A 58 -9.99 -3.40 9.87
C GLY A 58 -9.19 -4.70 9.73
N LYS A 59 -9.03 -5.23 8.51
CA LYS A 59 -8.23 -6.44 8.26
C LYS A 59 -6.76 -6.26 8.61
N VAL A 60 -6.15 -5.15 8.20
CA VAL A 60 -4.72 -4.86 8.48
C VAL A 60 -4.51 -4.64 9.98
N TYR A 61 -5.38 -3.86 10.63
CA TYR A 61 -5.33 -3.63 12.07
C TYR A 61 -5.40 -4.93 12.88
N GLN A 62 -6.35 -5.81 12.56
CA GLN A 62 -6.45 -7.11 13.23
C GLN A 62 -5.22 -8.00 13.00
N ASN A 63 -4.57 -7.88 11.83
CA ASN A 63 -3.34 -8.60 11.57
C ASN A 63 -2.13 -8.01 12.31
N SER A 64 -2.07 -6.68 12.49
CA SER A 64 -0.97 -6.03 13.22
C SER A 64 -0.95 -6.34 14.71
N LEU A 65 -2.08 -6.71 15.32
CA LEU A 65 -2.15 -7.09 16.73
C LEU A 65 -1.55 -8.47 17.04
N ARG A 66 -1.17 -9.24 16.01
CA ARG A 66 -0.63 -10.60 16.16
C ARG A 66 0.89 -10.64 16.34
N PHE A 67 1.54 -9.48 16.25
CA PHE A 67 2.96 -9.25 16.37
C PHE A 67 3.22 -8.16 17.41
#